data_AF-A0A7C4SHE0-F1
#
_entry.id   AF-A0A7C4SHE0-F1
#
_cell.length_a   1.000
_cell.length_b   1.000
_cell.length_c   1.000
_cell.angle_alpha   90.00
_cell.angle_beta   90.00
_cell.angle_gamma   90.00
#
_symmetry.space_group_name_H-M   'P 1'
#
loop_
_entity.id
_entity.type
_entity.pdbx_description
1 polymer ?
#
loop_
_entity_poly.entity_id
_entity_poly.type
_entity_poly.pdbx_seq_one_letter_code
_entity_poly.pdbx_strand_id
1 'polypeptide(L)'
;MSDASGDFMSRLISKAAWLIHEGRIVRVSEVLYYVVGRKNRHLVRVEGDKLTCTCNGYRERGICSHIIAVSTIIRLTSGREYLRETLRLRVERELKLLRKQPHRI
;
A
#
# COMPACT_ATOMS: atom_id res chain seq x y z
N MET A 1 -15.05 -21.95 -17.02
CA MET A 1 -13.65 -22.21 -16.62
C MET A 1 -13.03 -20.87 -16.30
N SER A 2 -12.73 -20.60 -15.03
CA SER A 2 -12.06 -19.36 -14.63
C SER A 2 -10.55 -19.54 -14.77
N ASP A 3 -9.94 -18.81 -15.69
CA ASP A 3 -8.49 -18.85 -15.92
C ASP A 3 -7.73 -18.43 -14.65
N ALA A 4 -6.76 -19.25 -14.22
CA ALA A 4 -5.94 -19.01 -13.03
C ALA A 4 -5.25 -17.62 -13.04
N SER A 5 -4.98 -17.08 -14.24
CA SER A 5 -4.45 -15.74 -14.46
C SER A 5 -5.41 -14.62 -14.02
N GLY A 6 -6.72 -14.80 -14.25
CA GLY A 6 -7.75 -13.85 -13.81
C GLY A 6 -7.86 -13.79 -12.29
N ASP A 7 -7.75 -14.94 -11.62
CA ASP A 7 -7.76 -15.03 -10.16
C ASP A 7 -6.51 -14.39 -9.53
N PHE A 8 -5.31 -14.64 -10.08
CA PHE A 8 -4.09 -13.98 -9.59
C PHE A 8 -4.17 -12.45 -9.66
N MET A 9 -4.55 -11.90 -10.81
CA MET A 9 -4.67 -10.45 -10.99
C MET A 9 -5.74 -9.85 -10.08
N SER A 10 -6.89 -10.52 -9.95
CA SER A 10 -7.95 -10.11 -9.02
C SER A 10 -7.45 -10.02 -7.58
N ARG A 11 -6.66 -10.99 -7.12
CA ARG A 11 -6.04 -10.96 -5.78
C ARG A 11 -5.05 -9.80 -5.61
N LEU A 12 -4.25 -9.50 -6.64
CA LEU A 12 -3.34 -8.35 -6.61
C LEU A 12 -4.10 -7.03 -6.51
N ILE A 13 -5.15 -6.86 -7.31
CA ILE A 13 -6.01 -5.67 -7.32
C ILE A 13 -6.71 -5.52 -5.97
N SER A 14 -7.33 -6.59 -5.46
CA SER A 14 -8.01 -6.59 -4.16
C SER A 14 -7.07 -6.21 -3.02
N LYS A 15 -5.84 -6.73 -3.03
CA LYS A 15 -4.83 -6.37 -2.04
C LYS A 15 -4.34 -4.93 -2.22
N ALA A 16 -4.22 -4.43 -3.45
CA ALA A 16 -3.86 -3.04 -3.72
C ALA A 16 -4.91 -2.06 -3.19
N ALA A 17 -6.19 -2.33 -3.45
CA ALA A 17 -7.30 -1.55 -2.91
C ALA A 17 -7.27 -1.52 -1.37
N TRP A 18 -7.08 -2.68 -0.74
CA TRP A 18 -6.95 -2.77 0.72
C TRP A 18 -5.76 -1.95 1.26
N LEU A 19 -4.60 -1.95 0.59
CA LEU A 19 -3.46 -1.14 1.00
C LEU A 19 -3.78 0.37 0.97
N ILE A 20 -4.50 0.80 -0.06
CA ILE A 20 -4.92 2.20 -0.23
C ILE A 20 -5.92 2.59 0.86
N HIS A 21 -7.02 1.84 0.98
CA HIS A 21 -8.13 2.20 1.87
C HIS A 21 -7.77 2.12 3.36
N GLU A 22 -6.91 1.19 3.77
CA GLU A 22 -6.50 1.05 5.16
C GLU A 22 -5.36 2.00 5.57
N GLY A 23 -5.01 3.00 4.75
CA GLY A 23 -3.92 3.94 5.08
C GLY A 23 -2.57 3.23 5.24
N ARG A 24 -2.29 2.24 4.40
CA ARG A 24 -1.07 1.40 4.47
C ARG A 24 0.05 1.87 3.55
N ILE A 25 -0.14 2.99 2.88
CA ILE A 25 0.86 3.59 1.99
C ILE A 25 1.24 4.94 2.58
N VAL A 26 2.52 5.11 2.87
CA VAL A 26 3.09 6.35 3.37
C VAL A 26 4.04 6.87 2.31
N ARG A 27 3.81 8.09 1.83
CA ARG A 27 4.76 8.77 0.96
C ARG A 27 5.89 9.30 1.82
N VAL A 28 7.12 8.83 1.58
CA VAL A 28 8.32 9.24 2.33
C VAL A 28 9.00 10.42 1.65
N SER A 29 9.02 10.43 0.33
CA SER A 29 9.52 11.53 -0.49
C SER A 29 8.81 11.56 -1.85
N GLU A 30 9.22 12.46 -2.73
CA GLU A 30 8.72 12.51 -4.12
C GLU A 30 8.95 11.20 -4.88
N VAL A 31 9.99 10.44 -4.51
CA VAL A 31 10.44 9.24 -5.24
C VAL A 31 10.32 7.94 -4.44
N LEU A 32 9.81 7.99 -3.20
CA LEU A 32 9.80 6.83 -2.31
C LEU A 32 8.50 6.70 -1.53
N TYR A 33 7.91 5.52 -1.61
CA TYR A 33 6.72 5.12 -0.87
C TYR A 33 7.04 3.94 0.04
N TYR A 34 6.57 4.01 1.27
CA TYR A 34 6.64 2.94 2.26
C TYR A 34 5.28 2.26 2.38
N VAL A 35 5.25 0.97 2.09
CA VAL A 35 4.01 0.19 2.01
C VAL A 35 3.98 -0.87 3.10
N VAL A 36 2.99 -0.76 3.99
CA VAL A 36 2.83 -1.61 5.17
C VAL A 36 1.90 -2.78 4.88
N GLY A 37 2.49 -3.91 4.49
CA GLY A 37 1.77 -5.16 4.31
C GLY A 37 1.24 -5.76 5.63
N ARG A 38 0.70 -6.98 5.56
CA ARG A 38 0.19 -7.70 6.73
C ARG A 38 1.29 -8.10 7.71
N LYS A 39 2.42 -8.60 7.17
CA LYS A 39 3.57 -9.11 7.94
C LYS A 39 4.83 -8.28 7.72
N ASN A 40 5.04 -7.84 6.47
CA ASN A 40 6.25 -7.18 6.03
C ASN A 40 5.97 -5.79 5.51
N ARG A 41 7.03 -4.98 5.45
CA ARG A 41 7.00 -3.62 4.91
C ARG A 41 7.89 -3.58 3.68
N HIS A 42 7.46 -2.84 2.68
CA HIS A 42 8.11 -2.81 1.37
C HIS A 42 8.29 -1.37 0.93
N LEU A 43 9.34 -1.14 0.16
CA LEU A 43 9.59 0.15 -0.47
C LEU A 43 9.16 0.05 -1.93
N VAL A 44 8.49 1.10 -2.40
CA VAL A 44 8.23 1.32 -3.82
C VAL A 44 8.96 2.60 -4.22
N ARG A 45 9.86 2.51 -5.19
CA ARG A 45 10.59 3.66 -5.74
C ARG A 45 9.98 4.11 -7.07
N VAL A 46 10.03 5.41 -7.30
CA VAL A 46 9.72 6.04 -8.58
C VAL A 46 11.04 6.37 -9.26
N GLU A 47 11.28 5.78 -10.43
CA GLU A 47 12.49 5.93 -11.23
C GLU A 47 12.07 6.40 -12.64
N GLY A 48 11.85 7.72 -12.78
CA GLY A 48 11.20 8.29 -13.95
C GLY A 48 9.78 7.73 -14.10
N ASP A 49 9.50 7.11 -15.26
CA ASP A 49 8.20 6.49 -15.54
C ASP A 49 8.06 5.06 -14.98
N LYS A 50 9.09 4.55 -14.31
CA LYS A 50 9.11 3.18 -13.79
C LYS A 50 8.87 3.16 -12.29
N LEU A 51 8.23 2.08 -11.84
CA LEU A 51 8.10 1.74 -10.43
C LEU A 51 8.84 0.44 -10.15
N THR A 52 9.59 0.42 -9.05
CA THR A 52 10.25 -0.79 -8.54
C THR A 52 9.80 -1.08 -7.12
N CYS A 53 9.70 -2.35 -6.73
CA CYS A 53 9.28 -2.73 -5.38
C CYS A 53 10.22 -3.76 -4.76
N THR A 54 10.48 -3.62 -3.46
CA THR A 54 11.38 -4.54 -2.73
C THR A 54 10.77 -5.89 -2.37
N CYS A 55 9.48 -6.13 -2.66
CA CYS A 55 8.83 -7.40 -2.29
C CYS A 55 9.20 -8.55 -3.25
N ASN A 56 9.23 -9.78 -2.73
CA ASN A 56 9.55 -10.98 -3.52
C ASN A 56 8.62 -11.16 -4.74
N GLY A 57 7.32 -10.90 -4.59
CA GLY A 57 6.37 -11.04 -5.70
C GLY A 57 6.69 -10.16 -6.90
N TYR A 58 7.22 -8.95 -6.67
CA TYR A 58 7.70 -8.09 -7.76
C TYR A 58 9.03 -8.59 -8.32
N ARG A 59 9.97 -9.01 -7.46
CA ARG A 59 11.27 -9.55 -7.92
C ARG A 59 11.09 -10.78 -8.83
N GLU A 60 10.10 -11.61 -8.54
CA GLU A 60 9.81 -12.83 -9.31
C GLU A 60 9.04 -12.57 -10.61
N ARG A 61 8.09 -11.61 -10.61
CA ARG A 61 7.08 -11.49 -11.68
C ARG A 61 7.02 -10.12 -12.34
N GLY A 62 7.78 -9.14 -11.86
CA GLY A 62 7.69 -7.74 -12.30
C GLY A 62 6.39 -7.02 -11.92
N ILE A 63 5.48 -7.66 -11.18
CA ILE A 63 4.21 -7.07 -10.74
C ILE A 63 3.84 -7.50 -9.33
N CYS A 64 3.25 -6.58 -8.55
CA CYS A 64 2.72 -6.88 -7.24
C CYS A 64 1.63 -5.87 -6.85
N SER A 65 0.87 -6.19 -5.80
CA SER A 65 -0.16 -5.29 -5.27
C SER A 65 0.40 -3.94 -4.79
N HIS A 66 1.67 -3.88 -4.37
CA HIS A 66 2.28 -2.64 -3.89
C HIS A 66 2.52 -1.64 -5.03
N ILE A 67 3.03 -2.12 -6.17
CA ILE A 67 3.21 -1.28 -7.36
C ILE A 67 1.87 -0.85 -7.92
N ILE A 68 0.90 -1.77 -8.02
CA ILE A 68 -0.45 -1.40 -8.47
C ILE A 68 -1.00 -0.29 -7.59
N ALA A 69 -0.92 -0.44 -6.26
CA ALA A 69 -1.44 0.55 -5.33
C ALA A 69 -0.77 1.92 -5.47
N VAL A 70 0.57 1.96 -5.52
CA VAL A 70 1.33 3.22 -5.66
C VAL A 70 1.09 3.85 -7.03
N SER A 71 1.05 3.04 -8.09
CA SER A 71 0.74 3.51 -9.45
C SER A 71 -0.65 4.14 -9.54
N THR A 72 -1.65 3.51 -8.92
CA THR A 72 -3.00 4.07 -8.83
C THR A 72 -2.99 5.43 -8.14
N ILE A 73 -2.31 5.55 -7.00
CA ILE A 73 -2.22 6.82 -6.29
C ILE A 73 -1.52 7.90 -7.10
N ILE A 74 -0.40 7.59 -7.75
CA ILE A 74 0.36 8.57 -8.55
C ILE A 74 -0.49 9.08 -9.73
N ARG A 75 -1.31 8.23 -10.33
CA ARG A 75 -2.18 8.58 -11.46
C ARG A 75 -3.47 9.31 -11.06
N LEU A 76 -3.83 9.29 -9.78
CA LEU A 76 -4.97 10.05 -9.28
C LEU A 76 -4.57 11.50 -9.03
N THR A 77 -5.31 12.44 -9.62
CA THR A 77 -5.09 13.89 -9.45
C THR A 77 -5.04 14.31 -7.98
N SER A 78 -5.86 13.68 -7.13
CA SER A 78 -5.96 13.92 -5.69
C SER A 78 -5.26 12.85 -4.84
N GLY A 79 -4.34 12.09 -5.43
CA GLY A 79 -3.73 10.93 -4.77
C GLY A 79 -2.96 11.28 -3.50
N ARG A 80 -2.34 12.47 -3.43
CA ARG A 80 -1.58 12.91 -2.25
C ARG A 80 -2.51 13.22 -1.08
N GLU A 81 -3.57 13.97 -1.35
CA GLU A 81 -4.60 14.34 -0.39
C GLU A 81 -5.29 13.08 0.14
N TYR A 82 -5.59 12.13 -0.76
CA TYR A 82 -6.18 10.85 -0.41
C TYR A 82 -5.28 10.02 0.53
N LEU A 83 -3.98 9.92 0.24
CA LEU A 83 -3.04 9.23 1.13
C LEU A 83 -2.95 9.87 2.51
N ARG A 84 -2.95 11.21 2.55
CA ARG A 84 -2.88 11.95 3.82
C ARG A 84 -4.09 11.64 4.69
N GLU A 85 -5.28 11.65 4.11
CA GLU A 85 -6.51 11.39 4.86
C GLU A 85 -6.62 9.94 5.32
N THR A 86 -6.35 8.97 4.46
CA THR A 86 -6.39 7.54 4.85
C THR A 86 -5.37 7.20 5.93
N LEU A 87 -4.16 7.79 5.87
CA LEU A 87 -3.16 7.64 6.93
C LEU A 87 -3.63 8.28 8.24
N ARG A 88 -4.21 9.48 8.20
CA ARG A 88 -4.77 10.16 9.39
C ARG A 88 -5.82 9.29 10.07
N LEU A 89 -6.79 8.79 9.30
CA LEU A 89 -7.86 7.92 9.80
C LEU A 89 -7.31 6.63 10.43
N ARG A 90 -6.27 6.04 9.82
CA ARG A 90 -5.60 4.88 10.41
C ARG A 90 -4.95 5.23 11.74
N VAL A 91 -4.17 6.29 11.80
CA VAL A 91 -3.49 6.72 13.04
C VAL A 91 -4.52 6.98 14.15
N GLU A 92 -5.61 7.69 13.85
CA GLU A 92 -6.68 7.94 14.81
C GLU A 92 -7.32 6.64 15.35
N ARG A 93 -7.55 5.65 14.48
CA ARG A 93 -8.08 4.34 14.86
C ARG A 93 -7.12 3.62 15.81
N GLU A 94 -5.84 3.56 15.47
CA GLU A 94 -4.82 2.89 16.28
C GLU A 94 -4.62 3.59 17.64
N LEU A 95 -4.60 4.93 17.68
CA LEU A 95 -4.52 5.70 18.92
C LEU A 95 -5.72 5.46 19.85
N LYS A 96 -6.94 5.36 19.30
CA LYS A 96 -8.14 5.02 20.07
C LYS A 96 -8.04 3.63 20.70
N LEU A 97 -7.45 2.66 20.01
CA LEU A 97 -7.26 1.31 20.53
C LEU A 97 -6.21 1.29 21.66
N LEU A 98 -5.10 2.02 21.50
CA LEU A 98 -4.07 2.14 22.53
C LEU A 98 -4.60 2.78 23.81
N ARG A 99 -5.41 3.84 23.71
CA ARG A 99 -6.04 4.50 24.87
C ARG A 99 -7.00 3.59 25.64
N LYS A 100 -7.58 2.59 24.99
CA LYS A 100 -8.50 1.62 25.61
C LYS A 100 -7.77 0.45 26.28
N GLN A 101 -6.48 0.28 26.04
CA GLN A 101 -5.70 -0.77 26.71
C GLN A 101 -5.26 -0.27 28.10
N PRO A 102 -5.64 -0.96 29.19
CA PRO A 102 -5.13 -0.62 30.51
C PRO A 102 -3.60 -0.73 30.46
N HIS A 103 -2.90 0.32 30.88
CA HIS A 103 -1.47 0.30 31.01
C HIS A 103 -1.12 -0.77 32.06
N ARG A 104 -0.65 -1.93 31.61
CA ARG A 104 0.06 -2.88 32.46
C ARG A 104 1.44 -2.26 32.70
N ILE A 105 1.54 -1.51 33.80
CA ILE A 105 2.81 -1.08 34.40
C ILE A 105 3.37 -2.27 35.17
#